data_AF-A0A0F4YFP5-F1
#
_entry.id   AF-A0A0F4YFP5-F1
#
_cell.length_a   1.000
_cell.length_b   1.000
_cell.length_c   1.000
_cell.angle_alpha   90.00
_cell.angle_beta   90.00
_cell.angle_gamma   90.00
#
_symmetry.space_group_name_H-M   'P 1'
#
loop_
_entity.id
_entity.type
_entity.pdbx_description
1 polymer ?
#
loop_
_entity_poly.entity_id
_entity_poly.type
_entity_poly.pdbx_seq_one_letter_code
_entity_poly.pdbx_strand_id
1 'polypeptide(L)'
;AFDQITKACESIMIQAAIMKKQYQDLFAAHEKEKQKRQRSKKKIHHEGGITREEAQDLMRSRDQVVEPPVNDPPQSQLPASQPRQRAPQKCSNCGIVGHTRVRCPERTTT
;
A
#
# COMPACT_ATOMS: atom_id res chain seq x y z
N ALA A 1 -39.34 41.46 7.08
CA ALA A 1 -39.82 40.08 6.87
C ALA A 1 -39.16 39.44 5.64
N PHE A 2 -39.26 40.05 4.45
CA PHE A 2 -38.65 39.53 3.22
C PHE A 2 -37.14 39.29 3.30
N ASP A 3 -36.35 40.20 3.86
CA ASP A 3 -34.89 40.00 3.98
C ASP A 3 -34.49 38.78 4.81
N GLN A 4 -35.30 38.42 5.82
CA GLN A 4 -35.05 37.23 6.63
C GLN A 4 -35.36 35.96 5.84
N ILE A 5 -36.39 36.00 4.99
CA ILE A 5 -36.75 34.90 4.09
C ILE A 5 -35.64 34.70 3.06
N THR A 6 -35.14 35.78 2.45
CA THR A 6 -34.03 35.71 1.48
C THR A 6 -32.79 35.07 2.09
N LYS A 7 -32.38 35.51 3.28
CA LYS A 7 -31.24 34.94 4.02
C LYS A 7 -31.45 33.46 4.38
N ALA A 8 -32.67 33.08 4.74
CA ALA A 8 -33.00 31.68 5.02
C ALA A 8 -32.87 30.82 3.76
N CYS A 9 -33.36 31.30 2.61
CA CYS A 9 -33.21 30.61 1.33
C CYS A 9 -31.74 30.45 0.93
N GLU A 10 -30.93 31.50 1.07
CA GLU A 10 -29.48 31.44 0.82
C GLU A 10 -28.78 30.39 1.69
N SER A 11 -29.08 30.38 2.99
CA SER A 11 -28.51 29.41 3.93
C SER A 11 -28.89 27.97 3.56
N ILE A 12 -30.15 27.73 3.19
CA ILE A 12 -30.62 26.42 2.76
C ILE A 12 -29.91 25.98 1.48
N MET A 13 -29.70 26.88 0.51
CA MET A 13 -28.97 26.54 -0.72
C MET A 13 -27.52 26.14 -0.43
N ILE A 14 -26.84 26.88 0.45
CA ILE A 14 -25.47 26.57 0.86
C ILE A 14 -25.43 25.21 1.57
N GLN A 15 -26.34 24.97 2.51
CA GLN A 15 -26.42 23.69 3.23
C GLN A 15 -26.72 22.52 2.29
N ALA A 16 -27.64 22.70 1.34
CA ALA A 16 -27.98 21.68 0.35
C ALA A 16 -26.77 21.35 -0.54
N ALA A 17 -25.98 22.36 -0.94
CA ALA A 17 -24.76 22.15 -1.71
C ALA A 17 -23.70 21.37 -0.90
N ILE A 18 -23.50 21.72 0.37
CA ILE A 18 -22.60 21.00 1.28
C ILE A 18 -23.06 19.55 1.45
N MET A 19 -24.34 19.33 1.73
CA MET A 19 -24.91 18.00 1.93
C MET A 19 -24.76 17.14 0.68
N LYS A 20 -25.00 17.71 -0.52
CA LYS A 20 -24.80 17.01 -1.79
C LYS A 20 -23.35 16.57 -1.96
N LYS A 21 -22.38 17.42 -1.62
CA LYS A 21 -20.96 17.08 -1.71
C LYS A 21 -20.57 15.99 -0.71
N GLN A 22 -20.99 16.12 0.55
CA GLN A 22 -20.76 15.12 1.59
C GLN A 22 -21.35 13.76 1.21
N TYR A 23 -22.56 13.74 0.65
CA TYR A 23 -23.21 12.53 0.18
C TYR A 23 -22.40 11.85 -0.94
N GLN A 24 -21.94 12.62 -1.92
CA GLN A 24 -21.08 12.09 -3.00
C GLN A 24 -19.77 11.53 -2.48
N ASP A 25 -19.12 12.23 -1.54
CA ASP A 25 -17.85 11.80 -0.96
C ASP A 25 -18.01 10.52 -0.14
N LEU A 26 -19.10 10.41 0.64
CA LEU A 26 -19.45 9.21 1.39
C LEU A 26 -19.68 8.01 0.46
N PHE A 27 -20.46 8.21 -0.61
CA PHE A 27 -20.70 7.15 -1.61
C PHE A 27 -19.43 6.73 -2.31
N ALA A 28 -18.57 7.68 -2.69
CA ALA A 28 -17.29 7.38 -3.33
C ALA A 28 -16.35 6.61 -2.39
N ALA A 29 -16.29 6.98 -1.11
CA ALA A 29 -15.52 6.26 -0.10
C ALA A 29 -16.05 4.85 0.12
N HIS A 30 -17.38 4.70 0.21
CA HIS A 30 -18.02 3.40 0.38
C HIS A 30 -17.77 2.48 -0.82
N GLU A 31 -17.87 2.99 -2.04
CA GLU A 31 -17.61 2.19 -3.24
C GLU A 31 -16.13 1.78 -3.34
N LYS A 32 -15.19 2.69 -2.99
CA LYS A 32 -13.77 2.33 -2.88
C LYS A 32 -13.52 1.24 -1.85
N GLU A 33 -14.13 1.32 -0.68
CA GLU A 33 -13.97 0.30 0.36
C GLU A 33 -14.60 -1.03 -0.07
N LYS A 34 -15.76 -1.00 -0.73
CA LYS A 34 -16.39 -2.19 -1.33
C LYS A 34 -15.46 -2.83 -2.36
N GLN A 35 -14.87 -2.05 -3.26
CA GLN A 35 -13.91 -2.54 -4.25
C GLN A 35 -12.66 -3.13 -3.57
N LYS A 36 -12.10 -2.46 -2.56
CA LYS A 36 -10.95 -2.94 -1.80
C LYS A 36 -11.26 -4.25 -1.08
N ARG A 37 -12.41 -4.34 -0.42
CA ARG A 37 -12.89 -5.55 0.24
C ARG A 37 -13.09 -6.69 -0.76
N GLN A 38 -13.64 -6.39 -1.94
CA GLN A 38 -13.75 -7.39 -3.01
C GLN A 38 -12.38 -7.84 -3.50
N ARG A 39 -11.44 -6.93 -3.79
CA ARG A 39 -10.05 -7.27 -4.18
C ARG A 39 -9.35 -8.13 -3.12
N SER A 40 -9.51 -7.79 -1.84
CA SER A 40 -8.94 -8.58 -0.74
C SER A 40 -9.61 -9.95 -0.60
N LYS A 41 -10.89 -10.08 -0.92
CA LYS A 41 -11.64 -11.34 -0.88
C LYS A 41 -11.45 -12.19 -2.13
N LYS A 42 -11.06 -11.60 -3.26
CA LYS A 42 -10.62 -12.36 -4.42
C LYS A 42 -9.41 -13.14 -3.96
N LYS A 43 -9.63 -14.43 -3.65
CA LYS A 43 -8.55 -15.39 -3.50
C LYS A 43 -7.71 -15.24 -4.76
N ILE A 44 -6.40 -15.05 -4.61
CA ILE A 44 -5.49 -15.25 -5.74
C ILE A 44 -5.81 -16.66 -6.22
N HIS A 45 -6.40 -16.79 -7.41
CA HIS A 45 -6.62 -18.09 -8.03
C HIS A 45 -5.22 -18.65 -8.27
N HIS A 46 -4.76 -19.42 -7.31
CA HIS A 46 -3.54 -20.18 -7.33
C HIS A 46 -4.01 -21.55 -6.87
N GLU A 47 -4.30 -22.38 -7.85
CA GLU A 47 -4.99 -23.66 -7.66
C GLU A 47 -4.02 -24.75 -7.14
N GLY A 48 -2.75 -24.42 -6.96
CA GLY A 48 -1.75 -25.28 -6.34
C GLY A 48 -0.42 -24.55 -6.18
N GLY A 49 0.27 -24.78 -5.05
CA GLY A 49 1.65 -24.34 -4.76
C GLY A 49 2.51 -24.31 -6.00
N ILE A 50 3.32 -23.26 -6.19
CA ILE A 50 4.39 -23.38 -7.19
C ILE A 50 5.22 -24.59 -6.77
N THR A 51 5.29 -25.58 -7.65
CA THR A 51 6.09 -26.77 -7.39
C THR A 51 7.57 -26.38 -7.40
N ARG A 52 8.41 -27.18 -6.75
CA ARG A 52 9.83 -26.87 -6.65
C ARG A 52 10.48 -26.77 -8.04
N GLU A 53 10.01 -27.60 -8.95
CA GLU A 53 10.44 -27.68 -10.35
C GLU A 53 10.01 -26.42 -11.12
N GLU A 54 8.75 -26.00 -11.02
CA GLU A 54 8.28 -24.74 -11.63
C GLU A 54 9.03 -23.52 -11.08
N ALA A 55 9.32 -23.51 -9.78
CA ALA A 55 10.13 -22.44 -9.19
C ALA A 55 11.55 -22.42 -9.76
N GLN A 56 12.14 -23.60 -9.98
CA GLN A 56 13.49 -23.73 -10.53
C GLN A 56 13.55 -23.36 -12.02
N ASP A 57 12.50 -23.66 -12.79
CA ASP A 57 12.39 -23.26 -14.20
C ASP A 57 12.14 -21.76 -14.36
N LEU A 58 11.39 -21.11 -13.45
CA LEU A 58 11.27 -19.65 -13.41
C LEU A 58 12.60 -18.97 -13.06
N MET A 59 13.41 -19.56 -12.17
CA MET A 59 14.75 -19.07 -11.88
C MET A 59 15.67 -19.22 -13.11
N ARG A 60 15.65 -20.39 -13.76
CA ARG A 60 16.49 -20.67 -14.92
C ARG A 60 16.13 -19.83 -16.15
N SER A 61 14.84 -19.60 -16.39
CA SER A 61 14.36 -18.72 -17.48
C SER A 61 14.72 -17.25 -17.22
N ARG A 62 14.71 -16.80 -15.96
CA ARG A 62 15.19 -15.47 -15.57
C ARG A 62 16.69 -15.29 -15.85
N ASP A 63 17.48 -16.33 -15.63
CA ASP A 63 18.92 -16.30 -15.89
C ASP A 63 19.26 -16.41 -17.39
N GLN A 64 18.41 -17.07 -18.20
CA GLN A 64 18.57 -17.15 -19.66
C GLN A 64 18.18 -15.87 -20.41
N VAL A 65 17.39 -14.96 -19.81
CA VAL A 65 17.00 -13.67 -20.42
C VAL A 65 18.09 -12.59 -20.24
N VAL A 66 19.29 -12.96 -19.77
CA VAL A 66 20.48 -12.09 -19.76
C VAL A 66 21.47 -12.57 -20.82
N GLU A 67 21.13 -12.40 -22.08
CA GLU A 67 22.12 -12.27 -23.16
C GLU A 67 21.92 -10.86 -23.72
N PRO A 68 22.84 -9.91 -23.44
CA PRO A 68 22.71 -8.57 -23.99
C PRO A 68 23.12 -8.61 -25.47
N PRO A 69 22.28 -8.17 -26.42
CA PRO A 69 22.80 -7.85 -27.73
C PRO A 69 23.77 -6.67 -27.55
N VAL A 70 25.05 -6.97 -27.76
CA VAL A 70 26.09 -5.97 -28.00
C VAL A 70 25.69 -5.22 -29.26
N ASN A 71 25.12 -4.01 -29.10
CA ASN A 71 25.26 -2.82 -29.95
C ASN A 71 24.01 -1.93 -29.86
N ASP A 72 23.91 -1.07 -28.83
CA ASP A 72 23.14 0.18 -28.91
C ASP A 72 23.71 1.23 -27.91
N PRO A 73 23.59 2.54 -28.20
CA PRO A 73 24.24 3.61 -27.43
C PRO A 73 23.70 3.75 -26.00
N PRO A 74 24.46 4.39 -25.08
CA PRO A 74 24.18 4.36 -23.65
C PRO A 74 22.93 5.15 -23.28
N GLN A 75 21.77 4.51 -23.31
CA GLN A 75 20.62 4.98 -22.55
C GLN A 75 20.80 4.56 -21.09
N SER A 76 20.96 5.56 -20.23
CA SER A 76 21.06 5.47 -18.78
C SER A 76 20.15 4.39 -18.20
N GLN A 77 20.73 3.20 -17.98
CA GLN A 77 20.09 2.15 -17.22
C GLN A 77 20.00 2.64 -15.78
N LEU A 78 18.80 3.02 -15.36
CA LEU A 78 18.50 3.18 -13.95
C LEU A 78 18.89 1.89 -13.25
N PRO A 79 19.74 1.93 -12.19
CA PRO A 79 20.23 0.71 -11.56
C PRO A 79 19.05 -0.12 -11.11
N ALA A 80 19.05 -1.39 -11.50
CA ALA A 80 18.09 -2.40 -11.05
C ALA A 80 17.89 -2.22 -9.54
N SER A 81 16.65 -1.86 -9.16
CA SER A 81 16.33 -1.48 -7.79
C SER A 81 16.63 -2.65 -6.87
N GLN A 82 17.80 -2.63 -6.22
CA GLN A 82 18.13 -3.59 -5.17
C GLN A 82 17.00 -3.55 -4.13
N PRO A 83 16.56 -4.72 -3.62
CA PRO A 83 15.56 -4.75 -2.57
C PRO A 83 16.08 -3.87 -1.42
N ARG A 84 15.32 -2.83 -1.07
CA ARG A 84 15.69 -1.92 0.02
C ARG A 84 15.93 -2.78 1.26
N GLN A 85 17.17 -2.80 1.74
CA GLN A 85 17.48 -3.50 2.97
C GLN A 85 16.71 -2.82 4.09
N ARG A 86 15.80 -3.57 4.72
CA ARG A 86 15.08 -3.08 5.88
C ARG A 86 16.09 -2.88 7.01
N ALA A 87 15.98 -1.74 7.69
CA ALA A 87 16.77 -1.52 8.88
C ALA A 87 16.52 -2.66 9.89
N PRO A 88 17.57 -3.13 10.60
CA PRO A 88 17.41 -4.15 11.62
C PRO A 88 16.42 -3.70 12.69
N GLN A 89 15.66 -4.67 13.21
CA GLN A 89 14.64 -4.41 14.24
C GLN A 89 15.31 -3.86 15.50
N LYS A 90 14.75 -2.79 16.06
CA LYS A 90 15.17 -2.19 17.33
C LYS A 90 14.37 -2.81 18.47
N CYS A 91 14.99 -2.95 19.65
CA CYS A 91 14.28 -3.33 20.86
C CYS A 91 13.16 -2.32 21.16
N SER A 92 11.93 -2.79 21.37
CA SER A 92 10.79 -1.91 21.67
C SER A 92 10.87 -1.24 23.06
N ASN A 93 11.79 -1.68 23.92
CA ASN A 93 11.96 -1.12 25.26
C ASN A 93 13.04 -0.01 25.26
N CYS A 94 14.27 -0.33 24.82
CA CYS A 94 15.41 0.60 24.87
C CYS A 94 15.87 1.14 23.50
N GLY A 95 15.26 0.71 22.38
CA GLY A 95 15.57 1.22 21.03
C GLY A 95 16.88 0.72 20.42
N ILE A 96 17.66 -0.10 21.12
CA ILE A 96 18.95 -0.64 20.64
C ILE A 96 18.71 -1.86 19.73
N VAL A 97 19.49 -1.99 18.66
CA VAL A 97 19.48 -3.16 17.76
C VAL A 97 20.26 -4.33 18.36
N GLY A 98 19.90 -5.56 18.02
CA GLY A 98 20.63 -6.77 18.43
C GLY A 98 19.98 -7.59 19.56
N HIS A 99 18.88 -7.11 20.14
CA HIS A 99 18.07 -7.91 21.06
C HIS A 99 16.57 -7.57 20.94
N THR A 100 15.74 -8.49 21.40
CA THR A 100 14.29 -8.29 21.49
C THR A 100 13.90 -7.85 22.90
N ARG A 101 12.68 -7.34 23.07
CA ARG A 101 12.14 -6.89 24.37
C ARG A 101 12.32 -7.93 25.49
N VAL A 102 12.26 -9.23 25.17
CA VAL A 102 12.40 -10.33 26.14
C VAL A 102 13.80 -10.38 26.76
N ARG A 103 14.84 -10.04 25.98
CA ARG A 103 16.25 -10.05 26.39
C ARG A 103 16.78 -8.63 26.64
N CYS A 104 15.89 -7.67 26.90
CA CYS A 104 16.29 -6.30 27.14
C CYS A 104 16.97 -6.18 28.52
N PRO A 105 18.17 -5.59 28.61
CA PRO A 105 18.85 -5.38 29.89
C PRO A 105 18.08 -4.43 30.81
N GLU A 106 17.40 -3.43 30.24
CA GLU A 106 16.46 -2.55 30.96
C GLU A 106 15.07 -3.17 31.18
N ARG A 107 14.93 -4.50 31.07
CA ARG A 107 13.66 -5.16 31.38
C ARG A 107 13.49 -5.13 32.90
N THR A 108 12.87 -4.07 33.41
CA THR A 108 12.33 -4.04 34.76
C THR A 108 11.33 -5.18 34.88
N THR A 109 11.75 -6.26 35.53
CA THR A 109 10.89 -7.35 35.98
C THR A 109 9.98 -6.79 37.08
N THR A 110 8.80 -6.34 36.68
CA THR A 110 7.63 -6.27 37.57
C THR A 110 6.76 -7.49 37.30
#